data_AF-A0A383DRM7-F1
#
_entry.id   AF-A0A383DRM7-F1
#
_cell.length_a   1.000
_cell.length_b   1.000
_cell.length_c   1.000
_cell.angle_alpha   90.00
_cell.angle_beta   90.00
_cell.angle_gamma   90.00
#
_symmetry.space_group_name_H-M   'P 1'
#
loop_
_entity.id
_entity.type
_entity.pdbx_description
1 polymer ?
#
loop_
_entity_poly.entity_id
_entity_poly.type
_entity_poly.pdbx_seq_one_letter_code
_entity_poly.pdbx_strand_id
1 'polypeptide(L)'
;LPDLLKKIKYTQNKYLWIKAALGIMTTDLVPKLAMEECTIGNSEVKIYGVAKGSGMIFPNMATTLGYVFTDADIPSGILKKLLKKNIETTFNAISCDGDTSTNDMVTFFATKKTKHPKIKSINDEKLQEFDKSLHAVLLNLAKRIAADGEGASKFISVKVRKARTFIDAKKVAFSIANSPLVKTAIAGEDPNWGRIIMAIGKANVDLNLNKLAVSFGDIKVIEKGQLFPDYEEA
;
A
#
# COMPACT_ATOMS: atom_id res chain seq x y z
N LEU A 1 3.33 -12.05 -32.54
CA LEU A 1 4.39 -12.23 -31.52
C LEU A 1 5.82 -12.18 -32.09
N PRO A 2 6.17 -12.87 -33.19
CA PRO A 2 7.54 -12.85 -33.75
C PRO A 2 8.05 -11.45 -34.13
N ASP A 3 7.19 -10.60 -34.67
CA ASP A 3 7.56 -9.22 -35.03
C ASP A 3 7.71 -8.30 -33.80
N LEU A 4 7.10 -8.65 -32.67
CA LEU A 4 7.30 -7.95 -31.41
C LEU A 4 8.73 -8.20 -30.91
N LEU A 5 9.17 -9.45 -30.92
CA LEU A 5 10.52 -9.84 -30.51
C LEU A 5 11.61 -9.12 -31.32
N LYS A 6 11.42 -9.00 -32.64
CA LYS A 6 12.34 -8.26 -33.53
C LYS A 6 12.42 -6.75 -33.22
N LYS A 7 11.38 -6.18 -32.61
CA LYS A 7 11.28 -4.76 -32.26
C LYS A 7 11.75 -4.45 -30.83
N ILE A 8 12.07 -5.46 -30.02
CA ILE A 8 12.61 -5.26 -28.67
C ILE A 8 13.99 -4.61 -28.80
N LYS A 9 14.09 -3.36 -28.36
CA LYS A 9 15.37 -2.64 -28.21
C LYS A 9 15.68 -2.50 -26.73
N TYR A 10 16.94 -2.74 -26.34
CA TYR A 10 17.38 -2.44 -24.98
C TYR A 10 17.60 -0.93 -24.85
N THR A 11 16.55 -0.24 -24.43
CA THR A 11 16.62 1.16 -24.04
C THR A 11 15.82 1.29 -22.76
N GLN A 12 16.41 1.82 -21.69
CA GLN A 12 15.67 2.14 -20.48
C GLN A 12 15.57 3.66 -20.39
N ASN A 13 14.35 4.18 -20.47
CA ASN A 13 14.08 5.58 -20.24
C ASN A 13 12.70 5.74 -19.58
N LYS A 14 12.45 6.93 -19.04
CA LYS A 14 11.20 7.27 -18.34
C LYS A 14 9.95 7.02 -19.19
N TYR A 15 10.02 7.31 -20.50
CA TYR A 15 8.88 7.16 -21.41
C TYR A 15 8.44 5.70 -21.57
N LEU A 16 9.36 4.75 -21.56
CA LEU A 16 9.03 3.32 -21.68
C LEU A 16 8.33 2.79 -20.44
N TRP A 17 8.75 3.21 -19.25
CA TRP A 17 8.05 2.87 -18.01
C TRP A 17 6.63 3.43 -17.99
N ILE A 18 6.46 4.69 -18.40
CA ILE A 18 5.12 5.30 -18.53
C ILE A 18 4.26 4.52 -19.52
N LYS A 19 4.80 4.15 -20.69
CA LYS A 19 4.07 3.32 -21.68
C LYS A 19 3.68 1.95 -21.12
N ALA A 20 4.55 1.31 -20.35
CA ALA A 20 4.23 0.03 -19.71
C ALA A 20 3.09 0.18 -18.69
N ALA A 21 3.13 1.22 -17.85
CA ALA A 21 2.06 1.51 -16.90
C ALA A 21 0.74 1.84 -17.61
N LEU A 22 0.77 2.66 -18.66
CA LEU A 22 -0.41 2.96 -19.48
C LEU A 22 -0.98 1.70 -20.15
N GLY A 23 -0.12 0.79 -20.61
CA GLY A 23 -0.53 -0.42 -21.32
C GLY A 23 -1.24 -1.46 -20.45
N ILE A 24 -1.21 -1.34 -19.12
CA ILE A 24 -1.91 -2.27 -18.22
C ILE A 24 -3.20 -1.69 -17.63
N MET A 25 -3.41 -0.36 -17.68
CA MET A 25 -4.57 0.33 -17.07
C MET A 25 -5.92 -0.17 -17.60
N THR A 26 -6.97 -0.06 -16.77
CA THR A 26 -8.37 -0.22 -17.19
C THR A 26 -9.22 0.99 -16.83
N THR A 27 -9.79 1.01 -15.63
CA THR A 27 -10.60 2.10 -15.07
C THR A 27 -9.75 3.09 -14.28
N ASP A 28 -8.45 2.83 -14.17
CA ASP A 28 -7.44 3.76 -13.67
C ASP A 28 -7.51 5.09 -14.43
N LEU A 29 -7.44 6.23 -13.74
CA LEU A 29 -7.40 7.54 -14.40
C LEU A 29 -5.96 7.96 -14.74
N VAL A 30 -4.99 7.49 -13.96
CA VAL A 30 -3.57 7.83 -14.12
C VAL A 30 -2.65 6.61 -14.02
N PRO A 31 -1.54 6.59 -14.79
CA PRO A 31 -0.55 5.52 -14.68
C PRO A 31 0.19 5.59 -13.34
N LYS A 32 0.42 4.43 -12.73
CA LYS A 32 0.99 4.33 -11.38
C LYS A 32 2.40 3.76 -11.46
N LEU A 33 3.39 4.57 -11.11
CA LEU A 33 4.81 4.24 -11.14
C LEU A 33 5.51 4.72 -9.87
N ALA A 34 6.51 3.96 -9.42
CA ALA A 34 7.41 4.36 -8.35
C ALA A 34 8.82 3.83 -8.63
N MET A 35 9.83 4.54 -8.13
CA MET A 35 11.23 4.16 -8.29
C MET A 35 12.01 4.62 -7.06
N GLU A 36 12.96 3.79 -6.63
CA GLU A 36 13.94 4.12 -5.61
C GLU A 36 15.33 3.65 -6.05
N GLU A 37 16.36 4.38 -5.64
CA GLU A 37 17.76 3.96 -5.69
C GLU A 37 18.23 3.75 -4.25
N CYS A 38 18.99 2.70 -4.01
CA CYS A 38 19.46 2.33 -2.68
C CYS A 38 20.73 1.49 -2.74
N THR A 39 21.29 1.14 -1.60
CA THR A 39 22.48 0.28 -1.54
C THR A 39 22.19 -1.13 -1.04
N ILE A 40 23.00 -2.07 -1.52
CA ILE A 40 23.23 -3.37 -0.87
C ILE A 40 24.71 -3.48 -0.52
N GLY A 41 25.03 -3.35 0.76
CA GLY A 41 26.41 -3.09 1.18
C GLY A 41 26.84 -1.71 0.68
N ASN A 42 27.81 -1.65 -0.23
CA ASN A 42 28.28 -0.38 -0.82
C ASN A 42 27.93 -0.26 -2.33
N SER A 43 27.10 -1.17 -2.86
CA SER A 43 26.72 -1.18 -4.27
C SER A 43 25.36 -0.54 -4.48
N GLU A 44 25.27 0.45 -5.37
CA GLU A 44 24.01 1.06 -5.78
C GLU A 44 23.16 0.10 -6.62
N VAL A 45 21.90 -0.07 -6.23
CA VAL A 45 20.89 -0.89 -6.90
C VAL A 45 19.62 -0.07 -7.08
N LYS A 46 18.82 -0.44 -8.07
CA LYS A 46 17.58 0.27 -8.40
C LYS A 46 16.39 -0.63 -8.20
N ILE A 47 15.27 -0.02 -7.80
CA ILE A 47 13.97 -0.68 -7.69
C ILE A 47 12.97 0.15 -8.48
N TYR A 48 12.32 -0.47 -9.46
CA TYR A 48 11.26 0.12 -10.26
C TYR A 48 9.97 -0.65 -10.04
N GLY A 49 8.84 0.05 -9.99
CA GLY A 49 7.54 -0.58 -9.87
C GLY A 49 6.48 0.12 -10.71
N VAL A 50 5.60 -0.68 -11.28
CA VAL A 50 4.35 -0.24 -11.92
C VAL A 50 3.19 -1.02 -11.34
N ALA A 51 2.02 -0.39 -11.25
CA ALA A 51 0.83 -1.08 -10.78
C ALA A 51 -0.43 -0.59 -11.48
N LYS A 52 -1.49 -1.39 -11.40
CA LYS A 52 -2.85 -1.09 -11.81
C LYS A 52 -3.83 -1.45 -10.69
N GLY A 53 -4.88 -0.65 -10.59
CA GLY A 53 -6.07 -0.90 -9.77
C GLY A 53 -6.76 0.42 -9.42
N SER A 54 -8.08 0.39 -9.38
CA SER A 54 -8.94 1.53 -9.00
C SER A 54 -10.29 1.05 -8.44
N GLY A 55 -10.86 -0.02 -9.01
CA GLY A 55 -12.05 -0.73 -8.50
C GLY A 55 -11.78 -2.22 -8.23
N MET A 56 -12.68 -2.84 -7.46
CA MET A 56 -12.49 -4.13 -6.79
C MET A 56 -11.16 -4.13 -6.07
N ILE A 57 -11.00 -3.27 -5.07
CA ILE A 57 -9.76 -3.12 -4.28
C ILE A 57 -10.02 -3.49 -2.83
N PHE A 58 -9.69 -4.73 -2.47
CA PHE A 58 -9.51 -5.17 -1.09
C PHE A 58 -8.56 -6.39 -1.01
N PRO A 59 -7.22 -6.17 -1.14
CA PRO A 59 -6.24 -7.25 -1.25
C PRO A 59 -6.17 -8.14 -0.01
N ASN A 60 -6.50 -9.42 -0.18
CA ASN A 60 -6.25 -10.49 0.82
C ASN A 60 -5.34 -11.60 0.26
N MET A 61 -4.30 -11.18 -0.47
CA MET A 61 -3.08 -11.88 -0.95
C MET A 61 -2.57 -11.22 -2.25
N ALA A 62 -3.43 -10.46 -2.94
CA ALA A 62 -3.21 -9.28 -3.79
C ALA A 62 -4.64 -8.87 -4.24
N THR A 63 -4.91 -7.61 -4.62
CA THR A 63 -6.15 -7.17 -5.33
C THR A 63 -5.91 -6.28 -6.56
N THR A 64 -4.70 -6.39 -7.07
CA THR A 64 -4.08 -5.41 -7.95
C THR A 64 -3.06 -6.13 -8.82
N LEU A 65 -2.80 -5.61 -10.02
CA LEU A 65 -1.63 -6.03 -10.79
C LEU A 65 -0.46 -5.13 -10.40
N GLY A 66 0.61 -5.71 -9.85
CA GLY A 66 1.83 -5.02 -9.49
C GLY A 66 3.05 -5.74 -10.08
N TYR A 67 3.94 -4.99 -10.71
CA TYR A 67 5.18 -5.52 -11.27
C TYR A 67 6.35 -4.69 -10.76
N VAL A 68 7.23 -5.34 -9.99
CA VAL A 68 8.42 -4.71 -9.40
C VAL A 68 9.67 -5.34 -9.99
N PHE A 69 10.68 -4.52 -10.25
CA PHE A 69 11.91 -4.91 -10.91
C PHE A 69 13.11 -4.35 -10.15
N THR A 70 14.18 -5.13 -10.06
CA THR A 70 15.46 -4.68 -9.54
C THR A 70 16.62 -5.21 -10.40
N ASP A 71 17.75 -4.52 -10.36
CA ASP A 71 19.02 -4.99 -10.90
C ASP A 71 19.90 -5.75 -9.90
N ALA A 72 19.51 -5.80 -8.63
CA ALA A 72 20.20 -6.56 -7.58
C ALA A 72 20.28 -8.07 -7.88
N ASP A 73 21.38 -8.70 -7.48
CA ASP A 73 21.58 -10.15 -7.52
C ASP A 73 21.12 -10.81 -6.20
N ILE A 74 19.78 -10.92 -6.05
CA ILE A 74 19.15 -11.54 -4.89
C ILE A 74 18.52 -12.89 -5.29
N PRO A 75 18.76 -13.98 -4.53
CA PRO A 75 18.10 -15.26 -4.77
C PRO A 75 16.56 -15.15 -4.73
N SER A 76 15.87 -15.87 -5.61
CA SER A 76 14.40 -15.85 -5.72
C SER A 76 13.68 -16.16 -4.41
N GLY A 77 14.21 -17.10 -3.61
CA GLY A 77 13.66 -17.43 -2.30
C GLY A 77 13.71 -16.27 -1.30
N ILE A 78 14.69 -15.38 -1.42
CA ILE A 78 14.80 -14.17 -0.58
C ILE A 78 13.90 -13.06 -1.14
N LEU A 79 13.86 -12.86 -2.46
CA LEU A 79 12.92 -11.94 -3.10
C LEU A 79 11.47 -12.23 -2.73
N LYS A 80 11.06 -13.51 -2.75
CA LYS A 80 9.71 -13.94 -2.34
C LYS A 80 9.41 -13.59 -0.89
N LYS A 81 10.37 -13.79 0.02
CA LYS A 81 10.22 -13.45 1.45
C LYS A 81 10.14 -11.94 1.66
N LEU A 82 10.99 -11.16 0.97
CA LEU A 82 10.98 -9.69 1.01
C LEU A 82 9.64 -9.15 0.50
N LEU A 83 9.17 -9.66 -0.64
CA LEU A 83 7.87 -9.26 -1.18
C LEU A 83 6.74 -9.59 -0.20
N LYS A 84 6.67 -10.83 0.30
CA LYS A 84 5.63 -11.25 1.26
C LYS A 84 5.62 -10.39 2.52
N LYS A 85 6.79 -10.03 3.05
CA LYS A 85 6.93 -9.14 4.21
C LYS A 85 6.35 -7.75 3.91
N ASN A 86 6.69 -7.17 2.77
CA ASN A 86 6.35 -5.78 2.47
C ASN A 86 4.93 -5.60 1.94
N ILE A 87 4.35 -6.56 1.22
CA ILE A 87 2.95 -6.48 0.75
C ILE A 87 1.95 -6.38 1.91
N GLU A 88 2.27 -6.95 3.08
CA GLU A 88 1.36 -7.01 4.23
C GLU A 88 0.96 -5.62 4.76
N THR A 89 1.86 -4.64 4.65
CA THR A 89 1.68 -3.26 5.11
C THR A 89 1.55 -2.24 3.97
N THR A 90 1.44 -2.73 2.73
CA THR A 90 1.31 -1.89 1.53
C THR A 90 0.07 -2.29 0.75
N PHE A 91 0.18 -3.21 -0.22
CA PHE A 91 -0.95 -3.68 -1.03
C PHE A 91 -2.03 -4.33 -0.16
N ASN A 92 -1.70 -5.19 0.82
CA ASN A 92 -2.69 -5.79 1.72
C ASN A 92 -3.18 -4.84 2.83
N ALA A 93 -2.91 -3.54 2.71
CA ALA A 93 -3.31 -2.50 3.67
C ALA A 93 -4.12 -1.36 3.02
N ILE A 94 -4.57 -1.56 1.78
CA ILE A 94 -5.46 -0.61 1.07
C ILE A 94 -6.82 -1.23 0.79
N SER A 95 -7.83 -0.38 0.61
CA SER A 95 -9.16 -0.76 0.15
C SER A 95 -9.81 0.42 -0.57
N CYS A 96 -10.57 0.16 -1.63
CA CYS A 96 -11.46 1.15 -2.26
C CYS A 96 -12.91 0.85 -1.91
N ASP A 97 -13.40 -0.33 -2.27
CA ASP A 97 -14.80 -0.76 -2.20
C ASP A 97 -15.02 -1.94 -1.25
N GLY A 98 -13.95 -2.62 -0.82
CA GLY A 98 -14.05 -3.80 0.04
C GLY A 98 -14.19 -5.12 -0.71
N ASP A 99 -14.14 -5.10 -2.06
CA ASP A 99 -14.30 -6.28 -2.90
C ASP A 99 -12.94 -6.81 -3.36
N THR A 100 -12.67 -8.09 -3.04
CA THR A 100 -11.46 -8.80 -3.48
C THR A 100 -11.63 -9.29 -4.92
N SER A 101 -10.72 -8.93 -5.82
CA SER A 101 -10.70 -9.40 -7.21
C SER A 101 -10.27 -10.87 -7.31
N THR A 102 -10.45 -11.46 -8.50
CA THR A 102 -10.11 -12.87 -8.79
C THR A 102 -8.76 -13.04 -9.50
N ASN A 103 -8.11 -11.95 -9.93
CA ASN A 103 -6.96 -11.99 -10.87
C ASN A 103 -5.67 -11.42 -10.29
N ASP A 104 -5.53 -11.49 -8.98
CA ASP A 104 -4.66 -10.56 -8.30
C ASP A 104 -3.23 -11.01 -8.19
N MET A 105 -2.28 -10.12 -8.47
CA MET A 105 -0.89 -10.52 -8.61
C MET A 105 0.09 -9.36 -8.37
N VAL A 106 1.01 -9.55 -7.44
CA VAL A 106 2.23 -8.74 -7.37
C VAL A 106 3.43 -9.63 -7.64
N THR A 107 4.23 -9.29 -8.65
CA THR A 107 5.42 -10.05 -9.04
C THR A 107 6.68 -9.21 -8.88
N PHE A 108 7.77 -9.82 -8.39
CA PHE A 108 9.06 -9.16 -8.19
C PHE A 108 10.16 -9.87 -8.99
N PHE A 109 10.77 -9.14 -9.91
CA PHE A 109 11.80 -9.63 -10.83
C PHE A 109 13.17 -9.02 -10.49
N ALA A 110 14.23 -9.81 -10.62
CA ALA A 110 15.60 -9.36 -10.46
C ALA A 110 16.43 -9.73 -11.70
N THR A 111 17.05 -8.74 -12.32
CA THR A 111 17.89 -8.94 -13.51
C THR A 111 19.31 -9.37 -13.17
N LYS A 112 19.73 -9.25 -11.90
CA LYS A 112 21.06 -9.65 -11.39
C LYS A 112 22.24 -8.96 -12.09
N LYS A 113 22.00 -7.76 -12.62
CA LYS A 113 23.01 -7.00 -13.36
C LYS A 113 24.03 -6.33 -12.43
N THR A 114 23.60 -5.90 -11.25
CA THR A 114 24.46 -5.24 -10.28
C THR A 114 25.17 -6.26 -9.39
N LYS A 115 26.50 -6.16 -9.35
CA LYS A 115 27.33 -6.96 -8.44
C LYS A 115 27.37 -6.31 -7.06
N HIS A 116 27.02 -7.08 -6.04
CA HIS A 116 27.10 -6.71 -4.62
C HIS A 116 27.49 -7.93 -3.80
N PRO A 117 27.85 -7.79 -2.51
CA PRO A 117 28.14 -8.94 -1.66
C PRO A 117 26.97 -9.93 -1.63
N LYS A 118 27.28 -11.24 -1.59
CA LYS A 118 26.27 -12.30 -1.59
C LYS A 118 25.32 -12.15 -0.39
N ILE A 119 24.03 -12.20 -0.68
CA ILE A 119 22.96 -12.20 0.30
C ILE A 119 22.58 -13.64 0.63
N LYS A 120 22.74 -14.03 1.90
CA LYS A 120 22.49 -15.41 2.37
C LYS A 120 21.14 -15.57 3.07
N SER A 121 20.59 -14.49 3.61
CA SER A 121 19.35 -14.49 4.40
C SER A 121 18.56 -13.19 4.19
N ILE A 122 17.26 -13.23 4.47
CA ILE A 122 16.42 -12.03 4.51
C ILE A 122 16.81 -11.07 5.65
N ASN A 123 17.46 -11.60 6.69
CA ASN A 123 17.90 -10.82 7.84
C ASN A 123 19.35 -10.32 7.70
N ASP A 124 19.94 -10.41 6.51
CA ASP A 124 21.28 -9.88 6.24
C ASP A 124 21.24 -8.35 6.36
N GLU A 125 22.12 -7.75 7.17
CA GLU A 125 22.12 -6.31 7.44
C GLU A 125 22.32 -5.47 6.17
N LYS A 126 23.00 -6.04 5.16
CA LYS A 126 23.21 -5.40 3.85
C LYS A 126 21.90 -5.16 3.10
N LEU A 127 20.81 -5.84 3.46
CA LEU A 127 19.49 -5.64 2.85
C LEU A 127 18.68 -4.54 3.54
N GLN A 128 19.13 -3.95 4.65
CA GLN A 128 18.30 -3.02 5.41
C GLN A 128 17.84 -1.82 4.58
N GLU A 129 18.73 -1.21 3.81
CA GLU A 129 18.39 -0.09 2.94
C GLU A 129 17.50 -0.54 1.77
N PHE A 130 17.87 -1.65 1.12
CA PHE A 130 17.08 -2.26 0.05
C PHE A 130 15.64 -2.59 0.47
N ASP A 131 15.44 -3.17 1.65
CA ASP A 131 14.12 -3.52 2.17
C ASP A 131 13.27 -2.27 2.45
N LYS A 132 13.88 -1.20 2.97
CA LYS A 132 13.22 0.10 3.15
C LYS A 132 12.80 0.71 1.81
N SER A 133 13.68 0.68 0.81
CA SER A 133 13.39 1.21 -0.52
C SER A 133 12.35 0.36 -1.26
N LEU A 134 12.38 -0.97 -1.10
CA LEU A 134 11.32 -1.85 -1.59
C LEU A 134 9.98 -1.50 -0.94
N HIS A 135 9.94 -1.32 0.38
CA HIS A 135 8.75 -0.87 1.10
C HIS A 135 8.23 0.47 0.55
N ALA A 136 9.12 1.44 0.35
CA ALA A 136 8.77 2.76 -0.17
C ALA A 136 8.14 2.68 -1.57
N VAL A 137 8.71 1.89 -2.48
CA VAL A 137 8.13 1.64 -3.82
C VAL A 137 6.74 1.03 -3.71
N LEU A 138 6.59 -0.05 -2.95
CA LEU A 138 5.31 -0.76 -2.80
C LEU A 138 4.25 0.12 -2.12
N LEU A 139 4.64 0.89 -1.09
CA LEU A 139 3.75 1.81 -0.38
C LEU A 139 3.29 2.95 -1.29
N ASN A 140 4.20 3.50 -2.09
CA ASN A 140 3.87 4.57 -3.04
C ASN A 140 2.84 4.07 -4.06
N LEU A 141 3.06 2.90 -4.65
CA LEU A 141 2.12 2.28 -5.58
C LEU A 141 0.76 1.99 -4.93
N ALA A 142 0.74 1.39 -3.75
CA ALA A 142 -0.50 1.09 -3.03
C ALA A 142 -1.31 2.37 -2.73
N LYS A 143 -0.65 3.44 -2.29
CA LYS A 143 -1.30 4.75 -2.07
C LYS A 143 -1.86 5.33 -3.36
N ARG A 144 -1.14 5.23 -4.49
CA ARG A 144 -1.64 5.67 -5.79
C ARG A 144 -2.88 4.90 -6.24
N ILE A 145 -2.95 3.60 -5.93
CA ILE A 145 -4.15 2.79 -6.19
C ILE A 145 -5.33 3.30 -5.37
N ALA A 146 -5.16 3.45 -4.06
CA ALA A 146 -6.22 3.93 -3.19
C ALA A 146 -6.66 5.38 -3.50
N ALA A 147 -5.72 6.25 -3.89
CA ALA A 147 -6.02 7.63 -4.28
C ALA A 147 -6.72 7.74 -5.64
N ASP A 148 -6.51 6.77 -6.52
CA ASP A 148 -7.14 6.66 -7.85
C ASP A 148 -8.33 5.70 -7.82
N GLY A 149 -8.97 5.53 -6.65
CA GLY A 149 -10.15 4.70 -6.51
C GLY A 149 -11.30 5.20 -7.39
N GLU A 150 -12.11 4.30 -7.93
CA GLU A 150 -13.21 4.68 -8.83
C GLU A 150 -14.17 5.69 -8.16
N GLY A 151 -14.29 6.88 -8.77
CA GLY A 151 -15.11 7.98 -8.24
C GLY A 151 -14.58 8.63 -6.96
N ALA A 152 -13.36 8.31 -6.52
CA ALA A 152 -12.78 8.88 -5.31
C ALA A 152 -12.44 10.36 -5.48
N SER A 153 -12.90 11.20 -4.54
CA SER A 153 -12.55 12.63 -4.46
C SER A 153 -11.58 12.94 -3.31
N LYS A 154 -11.42 12.02 -2.35
CA LYS A 154 -10.59 12.16 -1.15
C LYS A 154 -9.82 10.88 -0.89
N PHE A 155 -8.59 11.01 -0.40
CA PHE A 155 -7.77 9.89 0.10
C PHE A 155 -7.85 9.81 1.62
N ILE A 156 -8.14 8.62 2.16
CA ILE A 156 -8.34 8.40 3.60
C ILE A 156 -7.22 7.52 4.14
N SER A 157 -6.61 7.96 5.26
CA SER A 157 -5.63 7.17 6.00
C SER A 157 -6.12 6.88 7.41
N VAL A 158 -6.34 5.60 7.72
CA VAL A 158 -6.75 5.16 9.05
C VAL A 158 -5.53 4.62 9.81
N LYS A 159 -5.16 5.28 10.92
CA LYS A 159 -4.01 4.89 11.75
C LYS A 159 -4.51 4.36 13.10
N VAL A 160 -4.53 3.03 13.25
CA VAL A 160 -4.84 2.39 14.53
C VAL A 160 -3.54 2.12 15.29
N ARG A 161 -3.44 2.65 16.51
CA ARG A 161 -2.25 2.54 17.37
C ARG A 161 -2.64 1.90 18.70
N LYS A 162 -1.67 1.27 19.38
CA LYS A 162 -1.84 0.67 20.71
C LYS A 162 -2.96 -0.39 20.78
N ALA A 163 -3.29 -1.03 19.65
CA ALA A 163 -4.11 -2.23 19.66
C ALA A 163 -3.32 -3.39 20.29
N ARG A 164 -4.03 -4.40 20.80
CA ARG A 164 -3.43 -5.59 21.41
C ARG A 164 -2.56 -6.36 20.43
N THR A 165 -3.01 -6.51 19.19
CA THR A 165 -2.28 -7.18 18.12
C THR A 165 -2.36 -6.39 16.81
N PHE A 166 -1.44 -6.68 15.88
CA PHE A 166 -1.51 -6.15 14.52
C PHE A 166 -2.81 -6.54 13.81
N ILE A 167 -3.29 -7.77 14.05
CA ILE A 167 -4.53 -8.28 13.45
C ILE A 167 -5.73 -7.46 13.93
N ASP A 168 -5.80 -7.15 15.22
CA ASP A 168 -6.88 -6.31 15.76
C ASP A 168 -6.81 -4.89 15.21
N ALA A 169 -5.61 -4.31 15.12
CA ALA A 169 -5.42 -3.00 14.49
C ALA A 169 -5.92 -2.98 13.04
N LYS A 170 -5.58 -4.03 12.28
CA LYS A 170 -5.98 -4.18 10.87
C LYS A 170 -7.50 -4.36 10.72
N LYS A 171 -8.13 -5.15 11.60
CA LYS A 171 -9.60 -5.30 11.64
C LYS A 171 -10.30 -3.97 11.89
N VAL A 172 -9.86 -3.21 12.90
CA VAL A 172 -10.43 -1.89 13.19
C VAL A 172 -10.21 -0.94 12.01
N ALA A 173 -9.01 -0.90 11.45
CA ALA A 173 -8.67 -0.03 10.34
C ALA A 173 -9.57 -0.28 9.11
N PHE A 174 -9.77 -1.55 8.73
CA PHE A 174 -10.64 -1.90 7.62
C PHE A 174 -12.13 -1.75 7.94
N SER A 175 -12.55 -1.99 9.17
CA SER A 175 -13.93 -1.71 9.58
C SER A 175 -14.30 -0.24 9.38
N ILE A 176 -13.37 0.68 9.71
CA ILE A 176 -13.51 2.11 9.44
C ILE A 176 -13.43 2.41 7.94
N ALA A 177 -12.37 1.95 7.26
CA ALA A 177 -12.10 2.28 5.86
C ALA A 177 -13.20 1.78 4.89
N ASN A 178 -13.81 0.63 5.20
CA ASN A 178 -14.86 0.02 4.38
C ASN A 178 -16.29 0.37 4.85
N SER A 179 -16.45 1.24 5.86
CA SER A 179 -17.78 1.67 6.29
C SER A 179 -18.38 2.66 5.30
N PRO A 180 -19.52 2.35 4.65
CA PRO A 180 -20.15 3.29 3.71
C PRO A 180 -20.54 4.60 4.38
N LEU A 181 -20.97 4.56 5.65
CA LEU A 181 -21.31 5.76 6.42
C LEU A 181 -20.09 6.64 6.68
N VAL A 182 -18.93 6.05 6.97
CA VAL A 182 -17.68 6.82 7.15
C VAL A 182 -17.24 7.43 5.82
N LYS A 183 -17.22 6.63 4.74
CA LYS A 183 -16.81 7.10 3.40
C LYS A 183 -17.69 8.25 2.90
N THR A 184 -19.00 8.15 3.09
CA THR A 184 -19.96 9.19 2.69
C THR A 184 -19.87 10.45 3.56
N ALA A 185 -19.61 10.32 4.86
CA ALA A 185 -19.37 11.49 5.72
C ALA A 185 -18.13 12.27 5.24
N ILE A 186 -17.02 11.56 5.00
CA ILE A 186 -15.77 12.19 4.52
C ILE A 186 -15.97 12.81 3.11
N ALA A 187 -16.72 12.15 2.24
CA ALA A 187 -17.04 12.70 0.92
C ALA A 187 -17.88 13.99 1.01
N GLY A 188 -18.77 14.08 2.00
CA GLY A 188 -19.55 15.27 2.33
C GLY A 188 -18.85 16.27 3.23
N GLU A 189 -17.56 16.07 3.52
CA GLU A 189 -16.75 16.92 4.41
C GLU A 189 -17.33 17.05 5.84
N ASP A 190 -18.09 16.06 6.28
CA ASP A 190 -18.68 15.94 7.62
C ASP A 190 -17.70 15.20 8.56
N PRO A 191 -17.12 15.85 9.59
CA PRO A 191 -16.20 15.25 10.56
C PRO A 191 -16.93 14.34 11.58
N ASN A 192 -17.76 13.44 11.08
CA ASN A 192 -18.68 12.62 11.86
C ASN A 192 -17.97 11.54 12.68
N TRP A 193 -17.47 11.92 13.85
CA TRP A 193 -16.78 11.01 14.77
C TRP A 193 -17.70 9.89 15.28
N GLY A 194 -19.01 10.13 15.37
CA GLY A 194 -20.00 9.09 15.74
C GLY A 194 -19.98 7.90 14.78
N ARG A 195 -19.92 8.16 13.47
CA ARG A 195 -19.78 7.10 12.44
C ARG A 195 -18.44 6.36 12.53
N ILE A 196 -17.37 7.02 12.97
CA ILE A 196 -16.08 6.38 13.23
C ILE A 196 -16.17 5.44 14.44
N ILE A 197 -16.76 5.88 15.54
CA ILE A 197 -16.96 5.05 16.75
C ILE A 197 -17.84 3.83 16.44
N MET A 198 -18.93 4.03 15.69
CA MET A 198 -19.77 2.92 15.22
C MET A 198 -18.96 1.90 14.42
N ALA A 199 -18.11 2.37 13.48
CA ALA A 199 -17.27 1.47 12.70
C ALA A 199 -16.20 0.76 13.54
N ILE A 200 -15.66 1.40 14.58
CA ILE A 200 -14.77 0.74 15.55
C ILE A 200 -15.50 -0.39 16.26
N GLY A 201 -16.73 -0.15 16.74
CA GLY A 201 -17.55 -1.17 17.41
C GLY A 201 -17.85 -2.38 16.51
N LYS A 202 -18.11 -2.13 15.22
CA LYS A 202 -18.36 -3.19 14.21
C LYS A 202 -17.15 -4.13 14.01
N ALA A 203 -15.94 -3.69 14.32
CA ALA A 203 -14.73 -4.51 14.14
C ALA A 203 -14.69 -5.75 15.05
N ASN A 204 -15.52 -5.78 16.11
CA ASN A 204 -15.63 -6.88 17.06
C ASN A 204 -14.26 -7.35 17.62
N VAL A 205 -13.46 -6.38 18.04
CA VAL A 205 -12.18 -6.60 18.74
C VAL A 205 -12.33 -6.27 20.22
N ASP A 206 -11.54 -6.91 21.07
CA ASP A 206 -11.47 -6.58 22.49
C ASP A 206 -10.93 -5.15 22.68
N LEU A 207 -11.78 -4.23 23.15
CA LEU A 207 -11.49 -2.81 23.26
C LEU A 207 -11.96 -2.25 24.59
N ASN A 208 -11.05 -1.57 25.28
CA ASN A 208 -11.38 -0.82 26.49
C ASN A 208 -11.81 0.60 26.11
N LEU A 209 -13.12 0.87 26.19
CA LEU A 209 -13.71 2.18 25.86
C LEU A 209 -13.06 3.33 26.65
N ASN A 210 -12.71 3.13 27.91
CA ASN A 210 -12.09 4.15 28.77
C ASN A 210 -10.66 4.53 28.33
N LYS A 211 -10.08 3.80 27.38
CA LYS A 211 -8.75 4.09 26.79
C LYS A 211 -8.84 4.52 25.33
N LEU A 212 -10.04 4.57 24.75
CA LEU A 212 -10.23 4.95 23.35
C LEU A 212 -9.94 6.43 23.15
N ALA A 213 -9.17 6.73 22.10
CA ALA A 213 -8.95 8.08 21.62
C ALA A 213 -9.10 8.12 20.10
N VAL A 214 -9.69 9.19 19.58
CA VAL A 214 -9.93 9.41 18.15
C VAL A 214 -9.52 10.83 17.79
N SER A 215 -8.84 10.96 16.65
CA SER A 215 -8.42 12.24 16.08
C SER A 215 -8.69 12.28 14.58
N PHE A 216 -9.06 13.45 14.07
CA PHE A 216 -9.03 13.76 12.64
C PHE A 216 -7.81 14.64 12.36
N GLY A 217 -6.81 14.09 11.66
CA GLY A 217 -5.51 14.75 11.55
C GLY A 217 -4.92 15.00 12.94
N ASP A 218 -4.65 16.26 13.26
CA ASP A 218 -4.09 16.69 14.54
C ASP A 218 -5.16 17.11 15.56
N ILE A 219 -6.44 17.13 15.18
CA ILE A 219 -7.56 17.53 16.04
C ILE A 219 -8.03 16.31 16.83
N LYS A 220 -7.99 16.39 18.15
CA LYS A 220 -8.50 15.35 19.04
C LYS A 220 -10.01 15.52 19.25
N VAL A 221 -10.76 14.44 19.09
CA VAL A 221 -12.22 14.44 19.19
C VAL A 221 -12.72 13.59 20.34
N ILE A 222 -12.14 12.40 20.53
CA ILE A 222 -12.46 11.51 21.64
C ILE A 222 -11.21 11.30 22.49
N GLU A 223 -11.37 11.40 23.80
CA GLU A 223 -10.34 11.04 24.79
C GLU A 223 -10.95 10.23 25.93
N LYS A 224 -10.30 9.11 26.29
CA LYS A 224 -10.78 8.20 27.34
C LYS A 224 -12.23 7.75 27.14
N GLY A 225 -12.64 7.57 25.88
CA GLY A 225 -13.99 7.15 25.50
C GLY A 225 -15.07 8.24 25.60
N GLN A 226 -14.71 9.50 25.88
CA GLN A 226 -15.63 10.63 25.96
C GLN A 226 -15.26 11.71 24.95
N LEU A 227 -16.20 12.60 24.64
CA LEU A 227 -15.93 13.78 23.82
C LEU A 227 -14.83 14.61 24.47
N PHE A 228 -13.83 15.00 23.68
CA PHE A 228 -12.75 15.84 24.16
C PHE A 228 -13.31 17.23 24.51
N PRO A 229 -13.07 17.77 25.72
CA PRO A 229 -13.73 19.00 26.17
C PRO A 229 -13.55 20.21 25.25
N ASP A 230 -12.38 20.33 24.62
CA ASP A 230 -12.06 21.45 23.72
C ASP A 230 -12.39 21.15 22.24
N TYR A 231 -13.09 20.05 21.97
CA TYR A 231 -13.56 19.75 20.62
C TYR A 231 -14.82 20.57 20.33
N GLU A 232 -14.71 21.47 19.36
CA GLU A 232 -15.83 22.19 18.78
C GLU A 232 -16.11 21.65 17.36
N GLU A 233 -17.35 21.21 17.16
CA GLU A 233 -17.89 20.86 15.84
C GLU A 233 -18.45 22.18 15.27
N ALA A 234 -17.68 22.80 14.38
CA ALA A 234 -17.95 24.13 13.81
C ALA A 234 -19.34 24.25 13.17
#